data_AF-A0A4P6HNL0-F1
#
_entry.id   AF-A0A4P6HNL0-F1
#
_cell.length_a   1.000
_cell.length_b   1.000
_cell.length_c   1.000
_cell.angle_alpha   90.00
_cell.angle_beta   90.00
_cell.angle_gamma   90.00
#
_symmetry.space_group_name_H-M   'P 1'
#
loop_
_entity.id
_entity.type
_entity.pdbx_description
1 polymer ?
#
loop_
_entity_poly.entity_id
_entity_poly.type
_entity_poly.pdbx_seq_one_letter_code
_entity_poly.pdbx_strand_id
1 'polypeptide(L)'
;MKAHSAFAALMLILSLSLGGCAGFGQGKAEDKAKAPAAMELTADNVAMVRAAVAGAKAKAPRAVTRDDYVRLARTVYVAPWAAGHNAAATTEVALAQAKAGNQAARDYLTIMVYDIQLQTAMEGTSLSAEDWRAVYVGSGIMTEAAYAAYGDMARGGKVLP
;
A
#
# COMPACT_ATOMS: atom_id res chain seq x y z
N MET A 1 -25.74 63.71 -53.91
CA MET A 1 -24.92 62.68 -54.57
C MET A 1 -24.50 61.64 -53.52
N LYS A 2 -24.73 60.35 -53.80
CA LYS A 2 -24.08 59.12 -53.27
C LYS A 2 -23.98 58.97 -51.73
N ALA A 3 -24.76 58.10 -51.05
CA ALA A 3 -24.84 56.63 -51.07
C ALA A 3 -24.08 55.94 -49.90
N HIS A 4 -24.88 55.35 -49.00
CA HIS A 4 -24.75 54.06 -48.30
C HIS A 4 -23.61 53.77 -47.27
N SER A 5 -24.05 53.65 -46.01
CA SER A 5 -23.91 52.53 -45.06
C SER A 5 -22.80 51.48 -45.28
N ALA A 6 -21.98 51.21 -44.24
CA ALA A 6 -22.07 49.98 -43.43
C ALA A 6 -20.82 49.75 -42.56
N PHE A 7 -21.07 49.60 -41.27
CA PHE A 7 -20.24 48.97 -40.23
C PHE A 7 -20.05 47.48 -40.57
N ALA A 8 -18.82 46.94 -40.55
CA ALA A 8 -18.53 45.55 -40.13
C ALA A 8 -17.03 45.19 -40.22
N ALA A 9 -16.48 44.81 -39.06
CA ALA A 9 -15.57 43.69 -38.84
C ALA A 9 -14.28 43.56 -39.69
N LEU A 10 -13.16 44.11 -39.21
CA LEU A 10 -11.83 43.55 -39.51
C LEU A 10 -10.73 44.02 -38.53
N MET A 11 -10.80 43.69 -37.24
CA MET A 11 -9.67 43.89 -36.31
C MET A 11 -9.68 42.82 -35.21
N LEU A 12 -9.35 41.58 -35.57
CA LEU A 12 -9.23 40.47 -34.61
C LEU A 12 -8.11 39.51 -34.99
N ILE A 13 -6.91 40.03 -35.27
CA ILE A 13 -5.69 39.22 -35.39
C ILE A 13 -4.49 40.06 -34.91
N LEU A 14 -4.38 40.28 -33.59
CA LEU A 14 -3.27 41.01 -32.97
C LEU A 14 -2.74 40.26 -31.73
N SER A 15 -2.37 39.00 -31.90
CA SER A 15 -1.73 38.21 -30.84
C SER A 15 -0.92 37.01 -31.36
N LEU A 16 -0.18 37.21 -32.45
CA LEU A 16 0.84 36.27 -32.94
C LEU A 16 2.13 37.04 -33.17
N SER A 17 2.79 37.38 -32.06
CA SER A 17 4.06 38.08 -32.07
C SER A 17 5.05 37.39 -31.13
N LEU A 18 6.16 36.96 -31.75
CA LEU A 18 7.49 36.68 -31.21
C LEU A 18 7.80 35.27 -30.69
N GLY A 19 8.42 34.49 -31.58
CA GLY A 19 9.33 33.41 -31.22
C GLY A 19 10.69 33.91 -30.75
N GLY A 20 11.42 33.03 -30.05
CA GLY A 20 12.82 33.22 -29.66
C GLY A 20 13.37 31.97 -28.96
N CYS A 21 14.37 31.34 -29.58
CA CYS A 21 14.96 30.03 -29.25
C CYS A 21 15.82 30.02 -27.97
N ALA A 22 15.86 28.89 -27.25
CA ALA A 22 17.09 28.33 -26.65
C ALA A 22 16.86 26.95 -25.99
N GLY A 23 17.68 25.96 -26.36
CA GLY A 23 18.08 24.87 -25.47
C GLY A 23 17.27 23.57 -25.52
N PHE A 24 17.49 22.73 -26.53
CA PHE A 24 17.36 21.27 -26.36
C PHE A 24 18.50 20.78 -25.46
N GLY A 25 18.30 20.89 -24.14
CA GLY A 25 19.16 20.32 -23.12
C GLY A 25 18.54 19.05 -22.56
N GLN A 26 19.28 17.94 -22.64
CA GLN A 26 18.99 16.68 -21.97
C GLN A 26 18.65 16.89 -20.49
N GLY A 27 17.36 16.82 -20.16
CA GLY A 27 16.91 16.41 -18.84
C GLY A 27 16.58 14.93 -18.93
N LYS A 28 17.39 14.08 -18.27
CA LYS A 28 17.06 12.67 -18.04
C LYS A 28 15.59 12.60 -17.61
N ALA A 29 14.81 11.75 -18.28
CA ALA A 29 13.53 11.33 -17.73
C ALA A 29 13.82 10.90 -16.29
N GLU A 30 13.28 11.65 -15.32
CA GLU A 30 13.17 11.14 -13.96
C GLU A 30 12.44 9.82 -14.11
N ASP A 31 13.18 8.75 -13.94
CA ASP A 31 12.65 7.41 -13.78
C ASP A 31 11.79 7.52 -12.50
N LYS A 32 10.51 7.86 -12.68
CA LYS A 32 9.53 7.87 -11.60
C LYS A 32 9.52 6.44 -11.10
N ALA A 33 10.32 6.18 -10.07
CA ALA A 33 10.43 4.87 -9.46
C ALA A 33 9.01 4.36 -9.26
N LYS A 34 8.64 3.37 -10.07
CA LYS A 34 7.29 2.83 -10.08
C LYS A 34 7.00 2.41 -8.64
N ALA A 35 5.96 2.99 -8.03
CA ALA A 35 5.57 2.64 -6.68
C ALA A 35 5.53 1.10 -6.58
N PRO A 36 6.16 0.48 -5.56
CA PRO A 36 6.21 -0.97 -5.45
C PRO A 36 4.80 -1.55 -5.56
N ALA A 37 4.64 -2.54 -6.44
CA ALA A 37 3.33 -3.13 -6.72
C ALA A 37 2.95 -4.16 -5.66
N ALA A 38 1.67 -4.55 -5.61
CA ALA A 38 1.25 -5.71 -4.84
C ALA A 38 2.01 -6.96 -5.33
N MET A 39 2.41 -7.82 -4.39
CA MET A 39 2.93 -9.14 -4.71
C MET A 39 1.78 -10.03 -5.20
N GLU A 40 2.04 -10.85 -6.22
CA GLU A 40 1.06 -11.86 -6.66
C GLU A 40 0.90 -12.94 -5.58
N LEU A 41 -0.34 -13.34 -5.30
CA LEU A 41 -0.67 -14.31 -4.24
C LEU A 41 -0.69 -15.74 -4.78
N THR A 42 0.50 -16.27 -5.04
CA THR A 42 0.74 -17.67 -5.38
C THR A 42 1.22 -18.45 -4.16
N ALA A 43 1.13 -19.79 -4.18
CA ALA A 43 1.62 -20.62 -3.08
C ALA A 43 3.12 -20.41 -2.81
N ASP A 44 3.94 -20.28 -3.86
CA ASP A 44 5.38 -20.08 -3.75
C ASP A 44 5.72 -18.72 -3.13
N ASN A 45 5.05 -17.65 -3.55
CA ASN A 45 5.25 -16.32 -2.98
C ASN A 45 4.85 -16.28 -1.50
N VAL A 46 3.76 -16.95 -1.13
CA VAL A 46 3.33 -17.01 0.28
C VAL A 46 4.27 -17.87 1.12
N ALA A 47 4.82 -18.96 0.57
CA ALA A 47 5.85 -19.76 1.23
C ALA A 47 7.14 -18.95 1.46
N MET A 48 7.55 -18.13 0.48
CA MET A 48 8.67 -17.20 0.61
C MET A 48 8.40 -16.18 1.74
N VAL A 49 7.23 -15.53 1.76
CA VAL A 49 6.86 -14.60 2.84
C VAL A 49 6.90 -15.29 4.19
N ARG A 50 6.34 -16.50 4.31
CA ARG A 50 6.35 -17.29 5.54
C ARG A 50 7.77 -17.56 6.03
N ALA A 51 8.66 -18.00 5.14
CA ALA A 51 10.05 -18.28 5.49
C ALA A 51 10.81 -17.01 5.92
N ALA A 52 10.60 -15.90 5.22
CA ALA A 52 11.23 -14.62 5.53
C ALA A 52 10.78 -14.09 6.90
N VAL A 53 9.46 -14.13 7.17
CA VAL A 53 8.89 -13.74 8.47
C VAL A 53 9.41 -14.64 9.58
N ALA A 54 9.39 -15.97 9.40
CA ALA A 54 9.90 -16.90 10.42
C ALA A 54 11.39 -16.65 10.74
N GLY A 55 12.21 -16.41 9.72
CA GLY A 55 13.63 -16.10 9.90
C GLY A 55 13.88 -14.77 10.62
N ALA A 56 13.02 -13.77 10.41
CA ALA A 56 13.09 -12.49 11.11
C ALA A 56 12.57 -12.58 12.55
N LYS A 57 11.47 -13.32 12.79
CA LYS A 57 10.88 -13.55 14.11
C LYS A 57 11.88 -14.15 15.09
N ALA A 58 12.67 -15.14 14.66
CA ALA A 58 13.64 -15.83 15.50
C ALA A 58 14.73 -14.91 16.10
N LYS A 59 14.91 -13.71 15.53
CA LYS A 59 15.92 -12.72 15.94
C LYS A 59 15.30 -11.47 16.56
N ALA A 60 13.97 -11.39 16.60
CA ALA A 60 13.26 -10.19 17.00
C ALA A 60 13.30 -10.04 18.53
N PRO A 61 13.52 -8.82 19.05
CA PRO A 61 13.34 -8.56 20.47
C PRO A 61 11.85 -8.66 20.82
N ARG A 62 11.58 -8.99 22.09
CA ARG A 62 10.21 -8.97 22.63
C ARG A 62 9.65 -7.55 22.56
N ALA A 63 8.40 -7.42 22.12
CA ALA A 63 7.68 -6.15 22.11
C ALA A 63 6.85 -5.99 23.40
N VAL A 64 6.86 -4.80 23.99
CA VAL A 64 6.13 -4.53 25.24
C VAL A 64 5.16 -3.37 25.09
N THR A 65 5.55 -2.35 24.33
CA THR A 65 4.74 -1.16 24.06
C THR A 65 4.13 -1.19 22.67
N ARG A 66 3.10 -0.36 22.43
CA ARG A 66 2.52 -0.14 21.09
C ARG A 66 3.60 0.16 20.04
N ASP A 67 4.53 1.04 20.36
CA ASP A 67 5.58 1.46 19.41
C ASP A 67 6.61 0.34 19.18
N ASP A 68 6.84 -0.54 20.15
CA ASP A 68 7.62 -1.76 19.93
C ASP A 68 6.90 -2.70 18.97
N TYR A 69 5.59 -2.87 19.09
CA TYR A 69 4.81 -3.68 18.15
C TYR A 69 4.77 -3.10 16.74
N VAL A 70 4.69 -1.77 16.59
CA VAL A 70 4.82 -1.11 15.28
C VAL A 70 6.20 -1.42 14.66
N ARG A 71 7.27 -1.31 15.46
CA ARG A 71 8.64 -1.61 15.02
C ARG A 71 8.79 -3.08 14.65
N LEU A 72 8.30 -3.99 15.50
CA LEU A 72 8.29 -5.43 15.29
C LEU A 72 7.56 -5.77 13.98
N ALA A 73 6.33 -5.27 13.80
CA ALA A 73 5.55 -5.46 12.60
C ALA A 73 6.32 -5.04 11.34
N ARG A 74 6.95 -3.86 11.38
CA ARG A 74 7.74 -3.36 10.25
C ARG A 74 8.97 -4.22 9.97
N THR A 75 9.74 -4.60 11.00
CA THR A 75 11.02 -5.31 10.83
C THR A 75 10.85 -6.80 10.53
N VAL A 76 9.80 -7.41 11.05
CA VAL A 76 9.57 -8.84 10.99
C VAL A 76 8.58 -9.21 9.89
N TYR A 77 7.50 -8.45 9.75
CA TYR A 77 6.42 -8.82 8.86
C TYR A 77 6.50 -8.10 7.52
N VAL A 78 7.14 -6.94 7.41
CA VAL A 78 7.20 -6.17 6.14
C VAL A 78 8.59 -6.22 5.49
N ALA A 79 9.62 -5.72 6.19
CA ALA A 79 10.95 -5.53 5.63
C ALA A 79 11.61 -6.78 4.99
N PRO A 80 11.45 -8.01 5.52
CA PRO A 80 12.21 -9.16 5.04
C PRO A 80 11.88 -9.64 3.62
N TRP A 81 10.73 -9.27 3.07
CA TRP A 81 10.27 -9.76 1.76
C TRP A 81 9.77 -8.65 0.83
N ALA A 82 9.50 -7.45 1.33
CA ALA A 82 8.91 -6.35 0.55
C ALA A 82 9.89 -5.70 -0.47
N ALA A 83 11.02 -6.34 -0.80
CA ALA A 83 11.95 -5.83 -1.81
C ALA A 83 11.28 -5.79 -3.19
N GLY A 84 10.82 -4.61 -3.62
CA GLY A 84 10.09 -4.41 -4.88
C GLY A 84 8.57 -4.60 -4.78
N HIS A 85 8.06 -4.94 -3.59
CA HIS A 85 6.62 -5.10 -3.33
C HIS A 85 6.13 -4.15 -2.24
N ASN A 86 4.84 -3.84 -2.28
CA ASN A 86 4.19 -3.05 -1.23
C ASN A 86 3.31 -3.97 -0.38
N ALA A 87 3.63 -4.09 0.92
CA ALA A 87 2.89 -4.94 1.84
C ALA A 87 1.43 -4.51 2.00
N ALA A 88 1.15 -3.21 2.14
CA ALA A 88 -0.22 -2.69 2.21
C ALA A 88 -1.03 -3.00 0.95
N ALA A 89 -0.47 -2.78 -0.23
CA ALA A 89 -1.13 -3.11 -1.50
C ALA A 89 -1.36 -4.63 -1.64
N THR A 90 -0.40 -5.45 -1.20
CA THR A 90 -0.53 -6.91 -1.20
C THR A 90 -1.65 -7.36 -0.25
N THR A 91 -1.76 -6.75 0.94
CA THR A 91 -2.81 -7.03 1.90
C THR A 91 -4.19 -6.62 1.39
N GLU A 92 -4.32 -5.49 0.68
CA GLU A 92 -5.58 -5.10 0.03
C GLU A 92 -6.04 -6.15 -1.00
N VAL A 93 -5.13 -6.59 -1.87
CA VAL A 93 -5.39 -7.66 -2.84
C VAL A 93 -5.75 -8.96 -2.11
N ALA A 94 -5.05 -9.29 -1.03
CA ALA A 94 -5.30 -10.50 -0.25
C ALA A 94 -6.69 -10.49 0.40
N LEU A 95 -7.13 -9.36 0.98
CA LEU A 95 -8.48 -9.24 1.53
C LEU A 95 -9.55 -9.49 0.46
N ALA A 96 -9.40 -8.88 -0.73
CA ALA A 96 -10.34 -9.09 -1.84
C ALA A 96 -10.37 -10.55 -2.32
N GLN A 97 -9.20 -11.16 -2.51
CA GLN A 97 -9.10 -12.54 -3.01
C GLN A 97 -9.52 -13.59 -1.95
N ALA A 98 -9.24 -13.35 -0.67
CA ALA A 98 -9.66 -14.24 0.42
C ALA A 98 -11.19 -14.32 0.53
N LYS A 99 -11.88 -13.18 0.32
CA LYS A 99 -13.35 -13.11 0.22
C LYS A 99 -13.90 -13.94 -0.95
N ALA A 100 -13.15 -14.00 -2.05
CA ALA A 100 -13.46 -14.82 -3.21
C ALA A 100 -13.06 -16.31 -3.05
N GLY A 101 -12.49 -16.71 -1.90
CA GLY A 101 -12.13 -18.09 -1.60
C GLY A 101 -10.72 -18.50 -2.02
N ASN A 102 -9.83 -17.55 -2.37
CA ASN A 102 -8.44 -17.87 -2.67
C ASN A 102 -7.67 -18.30 -1.41
N GLN A 103 -7.11 -19.52 -1.42
CA GLN A 103 -6.37 -20.08 -0.28
C GLN A 103 -5.03 -19.38 -0.04
N ALA A 104 -4.25 -19.07 -1.07
CA ALA A 104 -2.97 -18.37 -0.91
C ALA A 104 -3.16 -16.99 -0.28
N ALA A 105 -4.24 -16.30 -0.64
CA ALA A 105 -4.60 -15.02 -0.01
C ALA A 105 -4.93 -15.17 1.48
N ARG A 106 -5.65 -16.24 1.88
CA ARG A 106 -5.92 -16.55 3.29
C ARG A 106 -4.64 -16.86 4.05
N ASP A 107 -3.78 -17.70 3.48
CA ASP A 107 -2.49 -18.05 4.07
C ASP A 107 -1.59 -16.83 4.27
N TYR A 108 -1.57 -15.90 3.30
CA TYR A 108 -0.87 -14.62 3.44
C TYR A 108 -1.42 -13.80 4.61
N LEU A 109 -2.74 -13.67 4.73
CA LEU A 109 -3.38 -12.94 5.83
C LEU A 109 -3.13 -13.61 7.19
N THR A 110 -3.05 -14.94 7.24
CA THR A 110 -2.65 -15.66 8.45
C THR A 110 -1.25 -15.23 8.90
N ILE A 111 -0.30 -15.11 7.98
CA ILE A 111 1.08 -14.67 8.30
C ILE A 111 1.11 -13.20 8.71
N MET A 112 0.44 -12.34 7.95
CA MET A 112 0.62 -10.88 8.07
C MET A 112 -0.26 -10.23 9.14
N VAL A 113 -1.35 -10.90 9.54
CA VAL A 113 -2.36 -10.35 10.46
C VAL A 113 -2.52 -11.24 11.68
N TYR A 114 -2.78 -12.54 11.47
CA TYR A 114 -3.10 -13.41 12.60
C TYR A 114 -1.86 -13.79 13.43
N ASP A 115 -0.73 -14.04 12.79
CA ASP A 115 0.49 -14.47 13.49
C ASP A 115 0.99 -13.43 14.50
N ILE A 116 0.93 -12.14 14.16
CA ILE A 116 1.29 -11.07 15.12
C ILE A 116 0.28 -11.00 16.28
N GLN A 117 -1.02 -11.19 16.03
CA GLN A 117 -2.03 -11.25 17.09
C GLN A 117 -1.82 -12.43 18.02
N LEU A 118 -1.55 -13.60 17.45
CA LEU A 118 -1.27 -14.82 18.20
C LEU A 118 -0.01 -14.65 19.05
N GLN A 119 1.06 -14.10 18.48
CA GLN A 119 2.29 -13.83 19.23
C GLN A 119 2.03 -12.87 20.39
N THR A 120 1.35 -11.75 20.15
CA THR A 120 0.99 -10.78 21.20
C THR A 120 0.20 -11.43 22.33
N ALA A 121 -0.77 -12.28 21.99
CA ALA A 121 -1.57 -13.02 22.98
C ALA A 121 -0.74 -14.05 23.76
N MET A 122 0.14 -14.79 23.08
CA MET A 122 1.06 -15.76 23.73
C MET A 122 2.05 -15.09 24.67
N GLU A 123 2.42 -13.83 24.39
CA GLU A 123 3.25 -13.01 25.28
C GLU A 123 2.47 -12.39 26.45
N GLY A 124 1.18 -12.72 26.60
CA GLY A 124 0.30 -12.22 27.65
C GLY A 124 -0.09 -10.75 27.49
N THR A 125 0.10 -10.19 26.29
CA THR A 125 -0.24 -8.80 25.99
C THR A 125 -1.58 -8.75 25.26
N SER A 126 -2.41 -7.76 25.60
CA SER A 126 -3.62 -7.44 24.85
C SER A 126 -3.52 -6.00 24.37
N LEU A 127 -3.79 -5.78 23.08
CA LEU A 127 -3.79 -4.45 22.47
C LEU A 127 -5.23 -4.02 22.22
N SER A 128 -5.49 -2.73 22.40
CA SER A 128 -6.78 -2.15 22.03
C SER A 128 -6.98 -2.17 20.51
N ALA A 129 -8.21 -1.93 20.04
CA ALA A 129 -8.48 -1.80 18.60
C ALA A 129 -7.72 -0.61 17.97
N GLU A 130 -7.47 0.45 18.74
CA GLU A 130 -6.69 1.60 18.30
C GLU A 130 -5.19 1.27 18.21
N ASP A 131 -4.68 0.50 19.17
CA ASP A 131 -3.29 0.02 19.12
C ASP A 131 -3.07 -0.94 17.94
N TRP A 132 -4.01 -1.85 17.68
CA TRP A 132 -3.94 -2.71 16.50
C TRP A 132 -3.96 -1.91 15.20
N ARG A 133 -4.80 -0.87 15.11
CA ARG A 133 -4.78 0.06 13.97
C ARG A 133 -3.40 0.68 13.81
N ALA A 134 -2.82 1.21 14.89
CA ALA A 134 -1.50 1.82 14.87
C ALA A 134 -0.42 0.82 14.44
N VAL A 135 -0.48 -0.43 14.91
CA VAL A 135 0.44 -1.51 14.50
C VAL A 135 0.32 -1.80 13.01
N TYR A 136 -0.88 -2.07 12.48
CA TYR A 136 -1.03 -2.45 11.08
C TYR A 136 -0.75 -1.30 10.10
N VAL A 137 -1.25 -0.10 10.40
CA VAL A 137 -1.09 1.07 9.53
C VAL A 137 0.30 1.66 9.68
N GLY A 138 0.78 1.85 10.92
CA GLY A 138 2.08 2.44 11.20
C GLY A 138 3.26 1.58 10.76
N SER A 139 3.08 0.25 10.68
CA SER A 139 4.10 -0.66 10.13
C SER A 139 4.11 -0.74 8.59
N GLY A 140 3.02 -0.33 7.94
CA GLY A 140 2.82 -0.45 6.50
C GLY A 140 2.26 -1.80 6.04
N ILE A 141 1.72 -2.63 6.96
CA ILE A 141 1.02 -3.88 6.60
C ILE A 141 -0.32 -3.58 5.92
N MET A 142 -0.99 -2.49 6.30
CA MET A 142 -2.28 -2.06 5.77
C MET A 142 -2.32 -0.56 5.52
N THR A 143 -3.17 -0.14 4.60
CA THR A 143 -3.68 1.24 4.58
C THR A 143 -4.82 1.39 5.59
N GLU A 144 -5.22 2.63 5.87
CA GLU A 144 -6.38 2.89 6.72
C GLU A 144 -7.68 2.31 6.15
N ALA A 145 -7.84 2.36 4.83
CA ALA A 145 -8.99 1.79 4.15
C ALA A 145 -9.01 0.25 4.27
N ALA A 146 -7.84 -0.38 4.10
CA ALA A 146 -7.69 -1.82 4.25
C ALA A 146 -8.00 -2.29 5.69
N TYR A 147 -7.58 -1.52 6.69
CA TYR A 147 -7.87 -1.84 8.09
C TYR A 147 -9.37 -1.78 8.40
N ALA A 148 -10.08 -0.78 7.87
CA ALA A 148 -11.54 -0.70 8.01
C ALA A 148 -12.24 -1.91 7.36
N ALA A 149 -11.84 -2.25 6.13
CA ALA A 149 -12.38 -3.41 5.40
C ALA A 149 -12.10 -4.74 6.14
N TYR A 150 -10.88 -4.90 6.66
CA TYR A 150 -10.52 -6.05 7.49
C TYR A 150 -11.44 -6.17 8.73
N GLY A 151 -11.69 -5.07 9.44
CA GLY A 151 -12.56 -5.06 10.61
C GLY A 151 -13.99 -5.52 10.32
N ASP A 152 -14.55 -5.13 9.18
CA ASP A 152 -15.88 -5.60 8.74
C ASP A 152 -15.89 -7.09 8.39
N MET A 153 -14.82 -7.56 7.74
CA MET A 153 -14.69 -8.96 7.34
C MET A 153 -14.45 -9.91 8.52
N ALA A 154 -13.63 -9.49 9.49
CA ALA A 154 -13.34 -10.24 10.71
C ALA A 154 -14.61 -10.40 11.55
N ARG A 155 -15.42 -9.34 11.70
CA ARG A 155 -16.73 -9.40 12.39
C ARG A 155 -17.74 -10.32 11.69
N GLY A 156 -17.61 -10.51 10.37
CA GLY A 156 -18.46 -11.41 9.59
C GLY A 156 -17.99 -12.87 9.53
N GLY A 157 -16.85 -13.23 10.13
CA GLY A 157 -16.27 -14.58 10.09
C GLY A 157 -15.79 -15.04 8.71
N LYS A 158 -15.47 -14.11 7.79
CA LYS A 158 -15.31 -14.45 6.35
C LYS A 158 -13.88 -14.71 5.88
N VAL A 159 -12.86 -14.37 6.67
CA VAL A 159 -11.48 -14.20 6.17
C VAL A 159 -10.44 -15.00 6.95
N LEU A 160 -10.73 -15.32 8.20
CA LEU A 160 -9.85 -16.10 9.04
C LEU A 160 -10.34 -17.56 9.08
N PRO A 161 -9.43 -18.54 9.21
CA PRO A 161 -9.78 -19.95 9.41
C PRO A 161 -10.62 -20.18 10.68
#